data_AF-A0A0U1DHY5-F1
#
_entry.id   AF-A0A0U1DHY5-F1
#
_cell.length_a   1.000
_cell.length_b   1.000
_cell.length_c   1.000
_cell.angle_alpha   90.00
_cell.angle_beta   90.00
_cell.angle_gamma   90.00
#
_symmetry.space_group_name_H-M   'P 1'
#
loop_
_entity.id
_entity.type
_entity.pdbx_description
1 polymer ?
#
loop_
_entity_poly.entity_id
_entity_poly.type
_entity_poly.pdbx_seq_one_letter_code
_entity_poly.pdbx_strand_id
1 'polypeptide(L)'
;MINQINAKIGERTLGTVLTGLTDAGTGLVKAADGAQQLATGSAAANDGAHRLSTGANALTAGLVTARDGSAQLAAGTRQLSTAVDTATDPLLTVLDRVSGLGLDPNEVGLAAQRLSGAVRSTTDRIAALNIDQAQAAAIVDQAVGFLRNNPDPAVRDTGEFLAGAQRLLQARGLDPTTDEGLIRLRDNAAQLESELGDPNSKLRVFITKALTGGLRSDVVKLRDGAHQLNAGAQQLNSGLVQLANGGRQLSNGAGELAAGTEKLQAGNQQLATALKEGSTRVPSWTPQQRTEVARTLAAPVALDIQTHNPAATFGTGFAPFFLPLALFIGALIIWMLLKPLQSRPVVNGLGALRVVLASYWPALLIVFCQVVVMYVVVHFGVGLQAKYPLATVAFLLLVAGTFLALIQAFNALFGVSVGRVVTLAFLMLQLVSAGGIYPVETTAKPFQILHPVDPMTYAVNGLRQLIVGGIDSRLWIAIAVLLGVLVVSLAASSWAARRDRQYTMDRLHPPIEV
;
A
#
# COMPACT_ATOMS: atom_id res chain seq x y z
N MET A 1 5.34 -29.01 34.46
CA MET A 1 4.37 -27.93 34.13
C MET A 1 4.96 -26.89 33.17
N ILE A 2 6.16 -26.34 33.44
CA ILE A 2 6.81 -25.31 32.58
C ILE A 2 6.95 -25.75 31.10
N ASN A 3 7.38 -26.99 30.84
CA ASN A 3 7.54 -27.48 29.47
C ASN A 3 6.23 -27.59 28.68
N GLN A 4 5.10 -27.88 29.35
CA GLN A 4 3.79 -27.94 28.69
C GLN A 4 3.25 -26.55 28.33
N ILE A 5 3.60 -25.53 29.12
CA ILE A 5 3.24 -24.13 28.85
C ILE A 5 4.07 -23.61 27.68
N ASN A 6 5.39 -23.87 27.68
CA ASN A 6 6.27 -23.47 26.56
C ASN A 6 5.86 -24.12 25.24
N ALA A 7 5.48 -25.40 25.24
CA ALA A 7 4.98 -26.09 24.04
C ALA A 7 3.68 -25.45 23.51
N LYS A 8 2.72 -25.14 24.39
CA LYS A 8 1.46 -24.48 23.98
C LYS A 8 1.65 -23.07 23.46
N ILE A 9 2.58 -22.30 24.04
CA ILE A 9 2.93 -20.95 23.56
C ILE A 9 3.60 -21.06 22.19
N GLY A 10 4.58 -21.97 22.05
CA GLY A 10 5.27 -22.22 20.78
C GLY A 10 4.31 -22.61 19.66
N GLU A 11 3.39 -23.55 19.93
CA GLU A 11 2.40 -24.00 18.96
C GLU A 11 1.51 -22.86 18.49
N ARG A 12 1.07 -21.99 19.41
CA ARG A 12 0.22 -20.84 19.08
C ARG A 12 0.96 -19.80 18.26
N THR A 13 2.19 -19.46 18.62
CA THR A 13 3.03 -18.50 17.90
C THR A 13 3.37 -19.00 16.48
N LEU A 14 3.80 -20.26 16.37
CA LEU A 14 4.08 -20.90 15.08
C LEU A 14 2.82 -21.02 14.23
N GLY A 15 1.68 -21.36 14.83
CA GLY A 15 0.39 -21.38 14.14
C GLY A 15 0.00 -20.02 13.55
N THR A 16 0.22 -18.92 14.27
CA THR A 16 -0.01 -17.56 13.75
C THR A 16 0.92 -17.25 12.58
N VAL A 17 2.21 -17.59 12.67
CA VAL A 17 3.17 -17.38 11.57
C VAL A 17 2.80 -18.18 10.33
N LEU A 18 2.44 -19.46 10.48
CA LEU A 18 2.02 -20.32 9.36
C LEU A 18 0.70 -19.83 8.72
N THR A 19 -0.21 -19.25 9.53
CA THR A 19 -1.43 -18.61 9.04
C THR A 19 -1.08 -17.38 8.21
N GLY A 20 -0.25 -16.48 8.75
CA GLY A 20 0.20 -15.29 8.02
C GLY A 20 0.93 -15.64 6.72
N LEU A 21 1.72 -16.72 6.69
CA LEU A 21 2.37 -17.17 5.46
C LEU A 21 1.36 -17.70 4.43
N THR A 22 0.36 -18.46 4.86
CA THR A 22 -0.71 -18.96 3.99
C THR A 22 -1.51 -17.79 3.41
N ASP A 23 -1.89 -16.84 4.26
CA ASP A 23 -2.63 -15.64 3.86
C ASP A 23 -1.82 -14.79 2.87
N ALA A 24 -0.51 -14.63 3.11
CA ALA A 24 0.39 -13.98 2.16
C ALA A 24 0.42 -14.70 0.79
N GLY A 25 0.45 -16.04 0.79
CA GLY A 25 0.33 -16.83 -0.44
C GLY A 25 -0.97 -16.55 -1.20
N THR A 26 -2.11 -16.49 -0.50
CA THR A 26 -3.40 -16.13 -1.14
C THR A 26 -3.42 -14.68 -1.62
N GLY A 27 -2.78 -13.76 -0.89
CA GLY A 27 -2.62 -12.37 -1.28
C GLY A 27 -1.81 -12.21 -2.57
N LEU A 28 -0.74 -12.99 -2.73
CA LEU A 28 0.06 -13.02 -3.96
C LEU A 28 -0.77 -13.52 -5.15
N VAL A 29 -1.62 -14.54 -4.97
CA VAL A 29 -2.53 -15.01 -6.03
C VAL A 29 -3.49 -13.89 -6.45
N LYS A 30 -4.14 -13.21 -5.50
CA LYS A 30 -5.03 -12.08 -5.80
C LYS A 30 -4.30 -10.94 -6.50
N ALA A 31 -3.08 -10.65 -6.09
CA ALA A 31 -2.24 -9.63 -6.74
C ALA A 31 -1.87 -10.05 -8.17
N ALA A 32 -1.56 -11.32 -8.40
CA ALA A 32 -1.30 -11.86 -9.74
C ALA A 32 -2.54 -11.72 -10.65
N ASP A 33 -3.72 -12.05 -10.14
CA ASP A 33 -4.98 -11.90 -10.86
C ASP A 33 -5.28 -10.43 -11.18
N GLY A 34 -5.03 -9.53 -10.23
CA GLY A 34 -5.16 -8.08 -10.44
C GLY A 34 -4.18 -7.54 -11.50
N ALA A 35 -2.93 -8.00 -11.48
CA ALA A 35 -1.95 -7.67 -12.53
C ALA A 35 -2.38 -8.19 -13.91
N GLN A 36 -2.98 -9.38 -13.97
CA GLN A 36 -3.54 -9.93 -15.22
C GLN A 36 -4.74 -9.13 -15.73
N GLN A 37 -5.60 -8.65 -14.83
CA GLN A 37 -6.70 -7.74 -15.20
C GLN A 37 -6.16 -6.41 -15.75
N LEU A 38 -5.13 -5.84 -15.13
CA LEU A 38 -4.46 -4.63 -15.63
C LEU A 38 -3.80 -4.86 -17.01
N ALA A 39 -3.16 -6.00 -17.23
CA ALA A 39 -2.62 -6.38 -18.54
C ALA A 39 -3.73 -6.44 -19.60
N THR A 40 -4.87 -7.02 -19.27
CA THR A 40 -6.04 -7.12 -20.17
C THR A 40 -6.62 -5.74 -20.47
N GLY A 41 -6.77 -4.89 -19.46
CA GLY A 41 -7.21 -3.50 -19.64
C GLY A 41 -6.23 -2.67 -20.47
N SER A 42 -4.92 -2.90 -20.30
CA SER A 42 -3.88 -2.25 -21.10
C SER A 42 -3.92 -2.70 -22.56
N ALA A 43 -4.21 -3.98 -22.83
CA ALA A 43 -4.42 -4.48 -24.18
C ALA A 43 -5.64 -3.81 -24.85
N ALA A 44 -6.76 -3.68 -24.13
CA ALA A 44 -7.94 -2.99 -24.64
C ALA A 44 -7.67 -1.49 -24.91
N ALA A 45 -6.89 -0.83 -24.05
CA ALA A 45 -6.45 0.54 -24.26
C ALA A 45 -5.51 0.66 -25.48
N ASN A 46 -4.61 -0.29 -25.68
CA ASN A 46 -3.73 -0.36 -26.84
C ASN A 46 -4.50 -0.50 -28.15
N ASP A 47 -5.48 -1.41 -28.19
CA ASP A 47 -6.39 -1.56 -29.34
C ASP A 47 -7.15 -0.26 -29.61
N GLY A 48 -7.63 0.41 -28.56
CA GLY A 48 -8.26 1.72 -28.65
C GLY A 48 -7.33 2.79 -29.25
N ALA A 49 -6.07 2.82 -28.82
CA ALA A 49 -5.05 3.73 -29.31
C ALA A 49 -4.69 3.46 -30.79
N HIS A 50 -4.57 2.19 -31.19
CA HIS A 50 -4.38 1.82 -32.59
C HIS A 50 -5.57 2.22 -33.48
N ARG A 51 -6.80 2.03 -33.00
CA ARG A 51 -8.00 2.49 -33.70
C ARG A 51 -8.03 4.01 -33.82
N LEU A 52 -7.65 4.74 -32.76
CA LEU A 52 -7.54 6.19 -32.78
C LEU A 52 -6.48 6.66 -33.78
N SER A 53 -5.29 6.06 -33.79
CA SER A 53 -4.22 6.36 -34.74
C SER A 53 -4.66 6.11 -36.18
N THR A 54 -5.31 4.97 -36.44
CA THR A 54 -5.85 4.63 -37.76
C THR A 54 -6.91 5.65 -38.20
N GLY A 55 -7.84 6.00 -37.31
CA GLY A 55 -8.87 7.01 -37.57
C GLY A 55 -8.29 8.40 -37.81
N ALA A 56 -7.27 8.80 -37.03
CA ALA A 56 -6.57 10.07 -37.21
C ALA A 56 -5.78 10.12 -38.53
N ASN A 57 -5.19 9.01 -38.97
CA ASN A 57 -4.56 8.89 -40.29
C ASN A 57 -5.59 9.03 -41.41
N ALA A 58 -6.75 8.37 -41.30
CA ALA A 58 -7.82 8.48 -42.28
C ALA A 58 -8.38 9.91 -42.35
N LEU A 59 -8.61 10.55 -41.20
CA LEU A 59 -9.01 11.96 -41.12
C LEU A 59 -7.96 12.87 -41.76
N THR A 60 -6.68 12.66 -41.45
CA THR A 60 -5.58 13.44 -42.03
C THR A 60 -5.54 13.30 -43.54
N ALA A 61 -5.71 12.10 -44.09
CA ALA A 61 -5.76 11.87 -45.54
C ALA A 61 -6.94 12.61 -46.20
N GLY A 62 -8.12 12.58 -45.56
CA GLY A 62 -9.28 13.36 -45.99
C GLY A 62 -9.04 14.87 -45.95
N LEU A 63 -8.37 15.35 -44.90
CA LEU A 63 -8.00 16.76 -44.74
C LEU A 63 -6.94 17.21 -45.75
N VAL A 64 -5.99 16.36 -46.10
CA VAL A 64 -5.03 16.65 -47.18
C VAL A 64 -5.76 16.79 -48.51
N THR A 65 -6.70 15.90 -48.80
CA THR A 65 -7.54 15.99 -50.01
C THR A 65 -8.38 17.26 -50.03
N ALA A 66 -9.03 17.61 -48.91
CA ALA A 66 -9.81 18.83 -48.78
C ALA A 66 -8.93 20.09 -48.91
N ARG A 67 -7.73 20.07 -48.30
CA ARG A 67 -6.72 21.13 -48.42
C ARG A 67 -6.33 21.33 -49.89
N ASP A 68 -5.99 20.25 -50.59
CA ASP A 68 -5.59 20.34 -52.00
C ASP A 68 -6.72 20.88 -52.88
N GLY A 69 -7.97 20.43 -52.67
CA GLY A 69 -9.14 20.98 -53.33
C GLY A 69 -9.37 22.47 -53.00
N SER A 70 -9.18 22.88 -51.74
CA SER A 70 -9.29 24.28 -51.34
C SER A 70 -8.16 25.15 -51.88
N ALA A 71 -6.96 24.59 -52.09
CA ALA A 71 -5.84 25.27 -52.72
C ALA A 71 -6.13 25.50 -54.21
N GLN A 72 -6.74 24.52 -54.88
CA GLN A 72 -7.25 24.68 -56.25
C GLN A 72 -8.35 25.74 -56.32
N LEU A 73 -9.31 25.73 -55.39
CA LEU A 73 -10.34 26.77 -55.30
C LEU A 73 -9.71 28.16 -55.09
N ALA A 74 -8.79 28.30 -54.15
CA ALA A 74 -8.10 29.57 -53.87
C ALA A 74 -7.28 30.06 -55.08
N ALA A 75 -6.68 29.15 -55.84
CA ALA A 75 -6.01 29.49 -57.10
C ALA A 75 -7.01 29.98 -58.15
N GLY A 76 -8.14 29.28 -58.33
CA GLY A 76 -9.20 29.66 -59.26
C GLY A 76 -9.87 30.99 -58.90
N THR A 77 -10.14 31.25 -57.61
CA THR A 77 -10.71 32.53 -57.15
C THR A 77 -9.73 33.67 -57.30
N ARG A 78 -8.42 33.41 -57.17
CA ARG A 78 -7.38 34.40 -57.44
C ARG A 78 -7.36 34.76 -58.93
N GLN A 79 -7.40 33.75 -59.81
CA GLN A 79 -7.50 33.95 -61.25
C GLN A 79 -8.77 34.74 -61.62
N LEU A 80 -9.92 34.40 -61.03
CA LEU A 80 -11.17 35.12 -61.22
C LEU A 80 -11.07 36.57 -60.76
N SER A 81 -10.56 36.82 -59.55
CA SER A 81 -10.35 38.18 -59.03
C SER A 81 -9.46 38.99 -59.97
N THR A 82 -8.31 38.46 -60.38
CA THR A 82 -7.41 39.14 -61.32
C THR A 82 -8.06 39.39 -62.68
N ALA A 83 -8.86 38.45 -63.19
CA ALA A 83 -9.60 38.63 -64.44
C ALA A 83 -10.69 39.71 -64.32
N VAL A 84 -11.40 39.74 -63.18
CA VAL A 84 -12.38 40.80 -62.86
C VAL A 84 -11.67 42.14 -62.78
N ASP A 85 -10.56 42.26 -62.07
CA ASP A 85 -9.76 43.49 -61.99
C ASP A 85 -9.35 43.95 -63.40
N THR A 86 -8.77 43.05 -64.20
CA THR A 86 -8.30 43.34 -65.56
C THR A 86 -9.44 43.80 -66.48
N ALA A 87 -10.63 43.19 -66.37
CA ALA A 87 -11.79 43.56 -67.17
C ALA A 87 -12.46 44.86 -66.70
N THR A 88 -12.41 45.14 -65.39
CA THR A 88 -13.11 46.27 -64.79
C THR A 88 -12.27 47.53 -64.68
N ASP A 89 -10.94 47.44 -64.61
CA ASP A 89 -10.05 48.61 -64.51
C ASP A 89 -10.19 49.60 -65.69
N PRO A 90 -10.19 49.17 -66.97
CA PRO A 90 -10.46 50.08 -68.08
C PRO A 90 -11.85 50.68 -68.00
N LEU A 91 -12.83 49.87 -67.57
CA LEU A 91 -14.23 50.29 -67.46
C LEU A 91 -14.41 51.36 -66.38
N LEU A 92 -13.81 51.17 -65.20
CA LEU A 92 -13.80 52.12 -64.10
C LEU A 92 -13.09 53.42 -64.51
N THR A 93 -12.00 53.33 -65.27
CA THR A 93 -11.29 54.50 -65.82
C THR A 93 -12.17 55.31 -66.77
N VAL A 94 -12.91 54.63 -67.67
CA VAL A 94 -13.86 55.29 -68.58
C VAL A 94 -15.04 55.88 -67.78
N LEU A 95 -15.58 55.15 -66.81
CA LEU A 95 -16.68 55.63 -65.96
C LEU A 95 -16.28 56.84 -65.10
N ASP A 96 -15.04 56.89 -64.61
CA ASP A 96 -14.50 58.05 -63.87
C ASP A 96 -14.31 59.27 -64.77
N ARG A 97 -13.90 59.06 -66.03
CA ARG A 97 -13.87 60.15 -67.02
C ARG A 97 -15.27 60.66 -67.33
N VAL A 98 -16.24 59.76 -67.54
CA VAL A 98 -17.63 60.10 -67.87
C VAL A 98 -18.33 60.83 -66.72
N SER A 99 -18.14 60.39 -65.48
CA SER A 99 -18.68 61.10 -64.30
C SER A 99 -17.99 62.45 -64.09
N GLY A 100 -16.69 62.54 -64.38
CA GLY A 100 -15.91 63.79 -64.31
C GLY A 100 -16.32 64.86 -65.32
N LEU A 101 -17.07 64.50 -66.38
CA LEU A 101 -17.64 65.47 -67.32
C LEU A 101 -18.79 66.29 -66.72
N GLY A 102 -19.36 65.88 -65.58
CA GLY A 102 -20.38 66.66 -64.86
C GLY A 102 -21.69 66.87 -65.63
N LEU A 103 -21.96 66.06 -66.66
CA LEU A 103 -23.14 66.19 -67.50
C LEU A 103 -24.41 65.75 -66.74
N ASP A 104 -25.44 66.59 -66.72
CA ASP A 104 -26.74 66.19 -66.21
C ASP A 104 -27.42 65.23 -67.21
N PRO A 105 -27.88 64.03 -66.78
CA PRO A 105 -28.59 63.09 -67.64
C PRO A 105 -29.78 63.72 -68.39
N ASN A 106 -30.47 64.69 -67.77
CA ASN A 106 -31.56 65.43 -68.40
C ASN A 106 -31.05 66.34 -69.52
N GLU A 107 -29.89 66.99 -69.32
CA GLU A 107 -29.25 67.84 -70.32
C GLU A 107 -28.75 67.05 -71.52
N VAL A 108 -28.30 65.80 -71.35
CA VAL A 108 -27.89 64.93 -72.47
C VAL A 108 -29.05 64.64 -73.43
N GLY A 109 -30.27 64.53 -72.91
CA GLY A 109 -31.48 64.29 -73.73
C GLY A 109 -31.92 65.54 -74.47
N LEU A 110 -31.87 66.68 -73.76
CA LEU A 110 -32.12 67.99 -74.34
C LEU A 110 -31.06 68.35 -75.41
N ALA A 111 -29.80 67.98 -75.20
CA ALA A 111 -28.72 68.17 -76.16
C ALA A 111 -28.93 67.32 -77.42
N ALA A 112 -29.36 66.06 -77.28
CA ALA A 112 -29.71 65.20 -78.41
C ALA A 112 -30.91 65.74 -79.22
N GLN A 113 -31.93 66.27 -78.54
CA GLN A 113 -33.07 66.94 -79.18
C GLN A 113 -32.65 68.21 -79.93
N ARG A 114 -31.81 69.05 -79.31
CA ARG A 114 -31.27 70.26 -79.96
C ARG A 114 -30.41 69.92 -81.17
N LEU A 115 -29.58 68.88 -81.08
CA LEU A 115 -28.72 68.42 -82.16
C LEU A 115 -29.55 67.87 -83.34
N SER A 116 -30.53 67.00 -83.07
CA SER A 116 -31.43 66.47 -84.10
C SER A 116 -32.26 67.57 -84.75
N GLY A 117 -32.74 68.54 -83.98
CA GLY A 117 -33.43 69.73 -84.50
C GLY A 117 -32.52 70.60 -85.40
N ALA A 118 -31.27 70.79 -85.02
CA ALA A 118 -30.28 71.52 -85.82
C ALA A 118 -29.92 70.78 -87.11
N VAL A 119 -29.74 69.45 -87.05
CA VAL A 119 -29.48 68.59 -88.22
C VAL A 119 -30.68 68.59 -89.17
N ARG A 120 -31.91 68.47 -88.66
CA ARG A 120 -33.15 68.58 -89.44
C ARG A 120 -33.27 69.95 -90.11
N SER A 121 -33.13 71.04 -89.35
CA SER A 121 -33.19 72.41 -89.88
C SER A 121 -32.11 72.67 -90.94
N THR A 122 -30.90 72.12 -90.76
CA THR A 122 -29.81 72.25 -91.75
C THR A 122 -30.11 71.44 -93.01
N THR A 123 -30.61 70.21 -92.86
CA THR A 123 -31.02 69.35 -93.99
C THR A 123 -32.17 69.99 -94.77
N ASP A 124 -33.17 70.54 -94.08
CA ASP A 124 -34.33 71.19 -94.70
C ASP A 124 -33.95 72.51 -95.40
N ARG A 125 -33.01 73.29 -94.83
CA ARG A 125 -32.49 74.51 -95.47
C ARG A 125 -31.64 74.21 -96.70
N ILE A 126 -30.85 73.14 -96.66
CA ILE A 126 -30.08 72.67 -97.83
C ILE A 126 -31.03 72.14 -98.90
N ALA A 127 -32.10 71.43 -98.54
CA ALA A 127 -33.11 70.95 -99.49
C ALA A 127 -33.96 72.08 -100.11
N ALA A 128 -34.22 73.18 -99.37
CA ALA A 128 -35.02 74.32 -99.85
C ALA A 128 -34.22 75.30 -100.73
N LEU A 129 -32.89 75.28 -100.63
CA LEU A 129 -31.98 76.09 -101.42
C LEU A 129 -31.38 75.19 -102.50
N ASN A 130 -31.97 75.17 -103.70
CA ASN A 130 -31.44 74.43 -104.87
C ASN A 130 -30.08 75.03 -105.34
N ILE A 131 -29.03 74.88 -104.53
CA ILE A 131 -27.77 75.63 -104.60
C ILE A 131 -26.60 74.71 -104.98
N ASP A 132 -25.75 75.20 -105.89
CA ASP A 132 -24.50 74.57 -106.31
C ASP A 132 -23.56 74.23 -105.14
N GLN A 133 -22.93 73.06 -105.26
CA GLN A 133 -22.08 72.33 -104.30
C GLN A 133 -21.03 73.20 -103.55
N ALA A 134 -20.57 74.30 -104.14
CA ALA A 134 -19.54 75.17 -103.57
C ALA A 134 -20.05 76.14 -102.48
N GLN A 135 -21.34 76.47 -102.46
CA GLN A 135 -21.91 77.45 -101.50
C GLN A 135 -22.43 76.80 -100.21
N ALA A 136 -22.88 75.55 -100.26
CA ALA A 136 -23.32 74.79 -99.09
C ALA A 136 -22.16 74.53 -98.11
N ALA A 137 -20.96 74.21 -98.62
CA ALA A 137 -19.76 74.03 -97.82
C ALA A 137 -19.36 75.31 -97.04
N ALA A 138 -19.52 76.49 -97.67
CA ALA A 138 -19.21 77.77 -97.04
C ALA A 138 -20.18 78.12 -95.88
N ILE A 139 -21.46 77.72 -96.00
CA ILE A 139 -22.46 77.94 -94.95
C ILE A 139 -22.21 77.05 -93.74
N VAL A 140 -21.84 75.78 -93.97
CA VAL A 140 -21.46 74.85 -92.89
C VAL A 140 -20.20 75.32 -92.19
N ASP A 141 -19.17 75.77 -92.92
CA ASP A 141 -17.95 76.34 -92.32
C ASP A 141 -18.22 77.61 -91.52
N GLN A 142 -19.13 78.48 -91.98
CA GLN A 142 -19.57 79.65 -91.21
C GLN A 142 -20.34 79.26 -89.94
N ALA A 143 -21.22 78.27 -90.01
CA ALA A 143 -21.99 77.79 -88.85
C ALA A 143 -21.07 77.14 -87.80
N VAL A 144 -20.13 76.30 -88.22
CA VAL A 144 -19.11 75.71 -87.35
C VAL A 144 -18.19 76.79 -86.77
N GLY A 145 -17.81 77.79 -87.56
CA GLY A 145 -17.03 78.94 -87.10
C GLY A 145 -17.76 79.79 -86.06
N PHE A 146 -19.07 79.98 -86.23
CA PHE A 146 -19.91 80.70 -85.26
C PHE A 146 -20.05 79.93 -83.94
N LEU A 147 -20.26 78.60 -84.01
CA LEU A 147 -20.36 77.75 -82.82
C LEU A 147 -19.04 77.68 -82.05
N ARG A 148 -17.88 77.57 -82.73
CA ARG A 148 -16.55 77.54 -82.08
C ARG A 148 -16.13 78.86 -81.43
N ASN A 149 -16.69 79.97 -81.89
CA ASN A 149 -16.40 81.31 -81.36
C ASN A 149 -17.48 81.80 -80.37
N ASN A 150 -18.43 80.93 -80.00
CA ASN A 150 -19.48 81.29 -79.06
C ASN A 150 -18.92 81.37 -77.61
N PRO A 151 -19.32 82.38 -76.81
CA PRO A 151 -18.87 82.53 -75.43
C PRO A 151 -19.40 81.46 -74.45
N ASP A 152 -20.45 80.72 -74.80
CA ASP A 152 -20.98 79.61 -73.98
C ASP A 152 -20.13 78.33 -74.16
N PRO A 153 -19.50 77.78 -73.10
CA PRO A 153 -18.64 76.60 -73.18
C PRO A 153 -19.32 75.38 -73.81
N ALA A 154 -20.60 75.13 -73.50
CA ALA A 154 -21.32 73.96 -74.01
C ALA A 154 -21.58 74.07 -75.52
N VAL A 155 -21.84 75.29 -76.01
CA VAL A 155 -22.02 75.58 -77.45
C VAL A 155 -20.68 75.51 -78.18
N ARG A 156 -19.60 75.91 -77.51
CA ARG A 156 -18.23 75.85 -78.03
C ARG A 156 -17.75 74.42 -78.21
N ASP A 157 -17.99 73.56 -77.22
CA ASP A 157 -17.68 72.13 -77.27
C ASP A 157 -18.50 71.42 -78.35
N THR A 158 -19.75 71.83 -78.55
CA THR A 158 -20.59 71.35 -79.65
C THR A 158 -20.01 71.76 -81.02
N GLY A 159 -19.47 72.98 -81.13
CA GLY A 159 -18.77 73.47 -82.32
C GLY A 159 -17.45 72.73 -82.60
N GLU A 160 -16.69 72.37 -81.56
CA GLU A 160 -15.48 71.55 -81.71
C GLU A 160 -15.78 70.10 -82.06
N PHE A 161 -16.83 69.53 -81.48
CA PHE A 161 -17.33 68.20 -81.82
C PHE A 161 -17.80 68.13 -83.27
N LEU A 162 -18.60 69.10 -83.73
CA LEU A 162 -19.06 69.19 -85.12
C LEU A 162 -17.89 69.39 -86.10
N ALA A 163 -16.89 70.19 -85.74
CA ALA A 163 -15.68 70.36 -86.55
C ALA A 163 -14.83 69.07 -86.61
N GLY A 164 -14.76 68.31 -85.51
CA GLY A 164 -14.12 67.00 -85.46
C GLY A 164 -14.86 65.97 -86.32
N ALA A 165 -16.19 65.95 -86.24
CA ALA A 165 -17.06 65.10 -87.06
C ALA A 165 -16.93 65.43 -88.56
N GLN A 166 -16.86 66.71 -88.93
CA GLN A 166 -16.66 67.16 -90.31
C GLN A 166 -15.33 66.65 -90.91
N ARG A 167 -14.23 66.69 -90.14
CA ARG A 167 -12.93 66.13 -90.56
C ARG A 167 -12.96 64.61 -90.69
N LEU A 168 -13.67 63.92 -89.80
CA LEU A 168 -13.84 62.46 -89.85
C LEU A 168 -14.68 62.02 -91.05
N LEU A 169 -15.71 62.79 -91.41
CA LEU A 169 -16.56 62.54 -92.58
C LEU A 169 -15.79 62.76 -93.89
N GLN A 170 -15.01 63.85 -93.99
CA GLN A 170 -14.11 64.12 -95.13
C GLN A 170 -13.03 63.03 -95.29
N ALA A 171 -12.47 62.52 -94.19
CA ALA A 171 -11.43 61.49 -94.23
C ALA A 171 -11.94 60.09 -94.65
N ARG A 172 -13.25 59.80 -94.51
CA ARG A 172 -13.85 58.52 -94.93
C ARG A 172 -14.51 58.56 -96.31
N GLY A 173 -14.39 59.66 -97.06
CA GLY A 173 -15.04 59.80 -98.38
C GLY A 173 -16.57 59.86 -98.32
N LEU A 174 -17.15 60.07 -97.13
CA LEU A 174 -18.56 60.37 -96.97
C LEU A 174 -18.73 61.86 -97.28
N ASP A 175 -19.05 62.18 -98.53
CA ASP A 175 -19.37 63.54 -98.93
C ASP A 175 -20.75 63.92 -98.37
N PRO A 176 -20.84 64.78 -97.33
CA PRO A 176 -22.12 65.21 -96.77
C PRO A 176 -22.88 66.14 -97.72
N THR A 177 -22.37 66.40 -98.92
CA THR A 177 -23.08 67.15 -99.97
C THR A 177 -23.90 66.24 -100.89
N THR A 178 -23.89 64.92 -100.67
CA THR A 178 -24.82 63.98 -101.33
C THR A 178 -26.09 63.79 -100.50
N ASP A 179 -27.25 63.78 -101.16
CA ASP A 179 -28.56 63.62 -100.50
C ASP A 179 -28.63 62.40 -99.58
N GLU A 180 -28.01 61.26 -99.96
CA GLU A 180 -28.00 60.06 -99.13
C GLU A 180 -27.21 60.21 -97.81
N GLY A 181 -26.11 60.95 -97.81
CA GLY A 181 -25.26 61.15 -96.63
C GLY A 181 -25.97 61.98 -95.56
N LEU A 182 -26.68 63.04 -95.98
CA LEU A 182 -27.47 63.90 -95.10
C LEU A 182 -28.71 63.19 -94.57
N ILE A 183 -29.40 62.41 -95.41
CA ILE A 183 -30.55 61.59 -94.98
C ILE A 183 -30.11 60.59 -93.91
N ARG A 184 -29.01 59.86 -94.12
CA ARG A 184 -28.49 58.93 -93.11
C ARG A 184 -28.07 59.63 -91.82
N LEU A 185 -27.45 60.82 -91.90
CA LEU A 185 -27.08 61.60 -90.72
C LEU A 185 -28.32 62.06 -89.94
N ARG A 186 -29.34 62.55 -90.63
CA ARG A 186 -30.63 62.95 -90.07
C ARG A 186 -31.32 61.76 -89.40
N ASP A 187 -31.39 60.62 -90.08
CA ASP A 187 -32.08 59.43 -89.57
C ASP A 187 -31.34 58.87 -88.33
N ASN A 188 -30.01 58.87 -88.34
CA ASN A 188 -29.18 58.51 -87.18
C ASN A 188 -29.35 59.51 -86.02
N ALA A 189 -29.44 60.82 -86.29
CA ALA A 189 -29.67 61.84 -85.28
C ALA A 189 -31.09 61.73 -84.67
N ALA A 190 -32.09 61.39 -85.48
CA ALA A 190 -33.45 61.13 -85.02
C ALA A 190 -33.54 59.84 -84.19
N GLN A 191 -32.81 58.79 -84.57
CA GLN A 191 -32.71 57.57 -83.79
C GLN A 191 -32.02 57.83 -82.44
N LEU A 192 -30.92 58.59 -82.45
CA LEU A 192 -30.20 58.98 -81.22
C LEU A 192 -31.04 59.87 -80.32
N GLU A 193 -31.83 60.79 -80.88
CA GLU A 193 -32.82 61.58 -80.15
C GLU A 193 -33.91 60.71 -79.56
N SER A 194 -34.44 59.72 -80.30
CA SER A 194 -35.46 58.80 -79.77
C SER A 194 -34.90 57.99 -78.61
N GLU A 195 -33.68 57.47 -78.74
CA GLU A 195 -33.01 56.69 -77.69
C GLU A 195 -32.58 57.58 -76.51
N LEU A 196 -32.06 58.79 -76.71
CA LEU A 196 -31.65 59.67 -75.60
C LEU A 196 -32.78 60.55 -75.06
N GLY A 197 -33.91 60.66 -75.75
CA GLY A 197 -35.07 61.45 -75.35
C GLY A 197 -36.06 60.66 -74.51
N ASP A 198 -36.18 59.34 -74.73
CA ASP A 198 -37.03 58.46 -73.93
C ASP A 198 -36.31 58.06 -72.62
N PRO A 199 -36.84 58.44 -71.43
CA PRO A 199 -36.32 58.05 -70.11
C PRO A 199 -36.11 56.54 -69.92
N ASN A 200 -36.91 55.71 -70.61
CA ASN A 200 -36.94 54.26 -70.43
C ASN A 200 -36.14 53.49 -71.50
N SER A 201 -35.52 54.19 -72.46
CA SER A 201 -34.70 53.51 -73.46
C SER A 201 -33.48 52.84 -72.81
N LYS A 202 -32.98 51.78 -73.44
CA LYS A 202 -31.80 51.06 -72.94
C LYS A 202 -30.57 51.97 -72.89
N LEU A 203 -30.40 52.82 -73.91
CA LEU A 203 -29.27 53.74 -74.00
C LEU A 203 -29.34 54.83 -72.92
N ARG A 204 -30.53 55.41 -72.72
CA ARG A 204 -30.78 56.43 -71.70
C ARG A 204 -30.53 55.91 -70.31
N VAL A 205 -31.08 54.74 -69.98
CA VAL A 205 -30.91 54.10 -68.68
C VAL A 205 -29.43 53.75 -68.44
N PHE A 206 -28.74 53.24 -69.45
CA PHE A 206 -27.31 52.94 -69.36
C PHE A 206 -26.46 54.19 -69.10
N ILE A 207 -26.64 55.25 -69.90
CA ILE A 207 -25.89 56.51 -69.76
C ILE A 207 -26.22 57.18 -68.42
N THR A 208 -27.49 57.23 -68.04
CA THR A 208 -27.92 57.78 -66.74
C THR A 208 -27.26 57.01 -65.60
N LYS A 209 -27.24 55.67 -65.66
CA LYS A 209 -26.60 54.83 -64.64
C LYS A 209 -25.08 54.97 -64.63
N ALA A 210 -24.45 55.24 -65.78
CA ALA A 210 -23.03 55.56 -65.88
C ALA A 210 -22.70 56.93 -65.26
N LEU A 211 -23.47 57.98 -65.60
CA LEU A 211 -23.28 59.35 -65.13
C LEU A 211 -23.57 59.51 -63.63
N THR A 212 -24.63 58.86 -63.13
CA THR A 212 -25.00 58.89 -61.70
C THR A 212 -24.12 58.01 -60.82
N GLY A 213 -23.13 57.32 -61.40
CA GLY A 213 -22.21 56.44 -60.66
C GLY A 213 -22.79 55.07 -60.28
N GLY A 214 -24.05 54.77 -60.64
CA GLY A 214 -24.67 53.46 -60.37
C GLY A 214 -23.92 52.30 -61.02
N LEU A 215 -23.45 52.46 -62.26
CA LEU A 215 -22.69 51.42 -62.97
C LEU A 215 -21.31 51.22 -62.34
N ARG A 216 -20.66 52.32 -61.90
CA ARG A 216 -19.41 52.25 -61.13
C ARG A 216 -19.62 51.48 -59.82
N SER A 217 -20.69 51.79 -59.08
CA SER A 217 -21.02 51.09 -57.83
C SER A 217 -21.17 49.58 -58.05
N ASP A 218 -21.88 49.16 -59.10
CA ASP A 218 -22.08 47.75 -59.41
C ASP A 218 -20.76 47.05 -59.79
N VAL A 219 -19.89 47.73 -60.55
CA VAL A 219 -18.57 47.20 -60.91
C VAL A 219 -17.66 47.07 -59.69
N VAL A 220 -17.66 48.06 -58.80
CA VAL A 220 -16.92 47.99 -57.53
C VAL A 220 -17.45 46.85 -56.67
N LYS A 221 -18.78 46.67 -56.54
CA LYS A 221 -19.37 45.55 -55.81
C LYS A 221 -18.97 44.19 -56.37
N LEU A 222 -18.91 44.05 -57.71
CA LEU A 222 -18.46 42.83 -58.35
C LEU A 222 -16.99 42.54 -58.00
N ARG A 223 -16.13 43.57 -58.04
CA ARG A 223 -14.71 43.46 -57.69
C ARG A 223 -14.52 43.09 -56.21
N ASP A 224 -15.23 43.77 -55.33
CA ASP A 224 -15.22 43.50 -53.89
C ASP A 224 -15.71 42.08 -53.59
N GLY A 225 -16.78 41.63 -54.26
CA GLY A 225 -17.28 40.26 -54.15
C GLY A 225 -16.26 39.22 -54.60
N ALA A 226 -15.54 39.47 -55.70
CA ALA A 226 -14.47 38.60 -56.19
C ALA A 226 -13.28 38.56 -55.22
N HIS A 227 -12.89 39.72 -54.66
CA HIS A 227 -11.84 39.79 -53.63
C HIS A 227 -12.26 39.08 -52.33
N GLN A 228 -13.49 39.26 -51.87
CA GLN A 228 -14.02 38.58 -50.68
C GLN A 228 -14.04 37.05 -50.87
N LEU A 229 -14.48 36.58 -52.05
CA LEU A 229 -14.45 35.15 -52.37
C LEU A 229 -13.02 34.60 -52.36
N ASN A 230 -12.07 35.33 -52.94
CA ASN A 230 -10.65 34.95 -52.92
C ASN A 230 -10.06 34.92 -51.50
N ALA A 231 -10.37 35.93 -50.67
CA ALA A 231 -9.95 35.97 -49.27
C ALA A 231 -10.53 34.79 -48.47
N GLY A 232 -11.83 34.51 -48.65
CA GLY A 232 -12.51 33.38 -48.00
C GLY A 232 -11.91 32.03 -48.42
N ALA A 233 -11.59 31.85 -49.70
CA ALA A 233 -10.94 30.62 -50.19
C ALA A 233 -9.53 30.44 -49.62
N GLN A 234 -8.75 31.52 -49.50
CA GLN A 234 -7.43 31.48 -48.87
C GLN A 234 -7.49 31.18 -47.37
N GLN A 235 -8.47 31.74 -46.67
CA GLN A 235 -8.72 31.47 -45.24
C GLN A 235 -9.13 30.00 -45.03
N LEU A 236 -10.04 29.47 -45.85
CA LEU A 236 -10.42 28.06 -45.83
C LEU A 236 -9.22 27.14 -46.02
N ASN A 237 -8.39 27.41 -47.03
CA ASN A 237 -7.18 26.63 -47.28
C ASN A 237 -6.20 26.68 -46.10
N SER A 238 -6.01 27.86 -45.50
CA SER A 238 -5.14 28.03 -44.33
C SER A 238 -5.66 27.26 -43.11
N GLY A 239 -6.97 27.30 -42.86
CA GLY A 239 -7.62 26.52 -41.79
C GLY A 239 -7.49 25.00 -42.01
N LEU A 240 -7.62 24.53 -43.25
CA LEU A 240 -7.43 23.12 -43.60
C LEU A 240 -5.98 22.67 -43.44
N VAL A 241 -4.99 23.53 -43.72
CA VAL A 241 -3.57 23.25 -43.40
C VAL A 241 -3.39 23.05 -41.90
N GLN A 242 -3.94 23.93 -41.07
CA GLN A 242 -3.85 23.81 -39.61
C GLN A 242 -4.52 22.53 -39.11
N LEU A 243 -5.71 22.21 -39.63
CA LEU A 243 -6.45 21.02 -39.23
C LEU A 243 -5.72 19.74 -39.65
N ALA A 244 -5.13 19.70 -40.85
CA ALA A 244 -4.29 18.59 -41.30
C ALA A 244 -3.04 18.41 -40.41
N ASN A 245 -2.43 19.51 -39.96
CA ASN A 245 -1.31 19.45 -39.02
C ASN A 245 -1.73 18.89 -37.66
N GLY A 246 -2.88 19.34 -37.13
CA GLY A 246 -3.47 18.80 -35.90
C GLY A 246 -3.83 17.32 -36.02
N GLY A 247 -4.36 16.88 -37.17
CA GLY A 247 -4.61 15.48 -37.47
C GLY A 247 -3.36 14.61 -37.40
N ARG A 248 -2.23 15.10 -37.94
CA ARG A 248 -0.92 14.42 -37.83
C ARG A 248 -0.44 14.33 -36.38
N GLN A 249 -0.58 15.41 -35.61
CA GLN A 249 -0.23 15.40 -34.18
C GLN A 249 -1.06 14.40 -33.39
N LEU A 250 -2.38 14.35 -33.65
CA LEU A 250 -3.27 13.37 -33.03
C LEU A 250 -2.87 11.93 -33.38
N SER A 251 -2.54 11.66 -34.65
CA SER A 251 -2.08 10.33 -35.08
C SER A 251 -0.79 9.91 -34.39
N ASN A 252 0.19 10.82 -34.32
CA ASN A 252 1.46 10.56 -33.63
C ASN A 252 1.25 10.30 -32.13
N GLY A 253 0.46 11.14 -31.45
CA GLY A 253 0.16 10.96 -30.03
C GLY A 253 -0.61 9.67 -29.75
N ALA A 254 -1.51 9.26 -30.65
CA ALA A 254 -2.18 7.96 -30.56
C ALA A 254 -1.20 6.78 -30.75
N GLY A 255 -0.19 6.93 -31.63
CA GLY A 255 0.89 5.96 -31.77
C GLY A 255 1.79 5.85 -30.54
N GLU A 256 2.11 6.97 -29.89
CA GLU A 256 2.85 6.98 -28.62
C GLU A 256 2.06 6.33 -27.49
N LEU A 257 0.75 6.60 -27.42
CA LEU A 257 -0.15 5.97 -26.46
C LEU A 257 -0.21 4.44 -26.67
N ALA A 258 -0.29 3.97 -27.91
CA ALA A 258 -0.25 2.55 -28.24
C ALA A 258 1.07 1.91 -27.75
N ALA A 259 2.22 2.49 -28.12
CA ALA A 259 3.53 1.98 -27.68
C ALA A 259 3.69 1.99 -26.13
N GLY A 260 3.14 3.00 -25.46
CA GLY A 260 3.15 3.07 -23.99
C GLY A 260 2.27 2.01 -23.32
N THR A 261 1.08 1.78 -23.86
CA THR A 261 0.14 0.77 -23.35
C THR A 261 0.60 -0.66 -23.63
N GLU A 262 1.30 -0.90 -24.74
CA GLU A 262 1.97 -2.18 -25.02
C GLU A 262 3.06 -2.49 -23.98
N LYS A 263 3.90 -1.51 -23.63
CA LYS A 263 4.90 -1.66 -22.55
C LYS A 263 4.25 -1.93 -21.20
N LEU A 264 3.16 -1.22 -20.88
CA LEU A 264 2.41 -1.42 -19.64
C LEU A 264 1.79 -2.82 -19.58
N GLN A 265 1.22 -3.29 -20.70
CA GLN A 265 0.71 -4.65 -20.83
C GLN A 265 1.79 -5.69 -20.56
N ALA A 266 2.95 -5.58 -21.22
CA ALA A 266 4.06 -6.50 -21.05
C ALA A 266 4.58 -6.51 -19.59
N GLY A 267 4.74 -5.34 -18.97
CA GLY A 267 5.15 -5.22 -17.57
C GLY A 267 4.13 -5.85 -16.61
N ASN A 268 2.84 -5.64 -16.84
CA ASN A 268 1.78 -6.25 -16.03
C ASN A 268 1.72 -7.77 -16.18
N GLN A 269 1.98 -8.32 -17.38
CA GLN A 269 2.08 -9.77 -17.60
C GLN A 269 3.30 -10.37 -16.87
N GLN A 270 4.44 -9.68 -16.91
CA GLN A 270 5.63 -10.08 -16.16
C GLN A 270 5.37 -10.08 -14.66
N LEU A 271 4.73 -9.02 -14.14
CA LEU A 271 4.33 -8.93 -12.73
C LEU A 271 3.36 -10.05 -12.34
N ALA A 272 2.33 -10.30 -13.14
CA ALA A 272 1.38 -11.38 -12.90
C ALA A 272 2.06 -12.75 -12.85
N THR A 273 2.98 -13.01 -13.77
CA THR A 273 3.77 -14.24 -13.82
C THR A 273 4.65 -14.40 -12.58
N ALA A 274 5.41 -13.36 -12.23
CA ALA A 274 6.29 -13.37 -11.07
C ALA A 274 5.53 -13.54 -9.74
N LEU A 275 4.38 -12.89 -9.59
CA LEU A 275 3.52 -13.05 -8.41
C LEU A 275 2.94 -14.48 -8.32
N LYS A 276 2.58 -15.08 -9.46
CA LYS A 276 2.08 -16.45 -9.52
C LYS A 276 3.18 -17.47 -9.25
N GLU A 277 4.39 -17.25 -9.73
CA GLU A 277 5.55 -18.07 -9.37
C GLU A 277 5.93 -17.89 -7.88
N GLY A 278 5.83 -16.67 -7.35
CA GLY A 278 6.05 -16.40 -5.94
C GLY A 278 5.04 -17.14 -5.07
N SER A 279 3.77 -17.18 -5.48
CA SER A 279 2.73 -17.87 -4.72
C SER A 279 2.89 -19.38 -4.70
N THR A 280 3.42 -20.00 -5.76
CA THR A 280 3.71 -21.46 -5.76
C THR A 280 4.87 -21.85 -4.86
N ARG A 281 5.78 -20.91 -4.57
CA ARG A 281 6.87 -21.13 -3.60
C ARG A 281 6.42 -21.01 -2.15
N VAL A 282 5.29 -20.34 -1.90
CA VAL A 282 4.69 -20.27 -0.57
C VAL A 282 3.88 -21.54 -0.35
N PRO A 283 4.26 -22.41 0.61
CA PRO A 283 3.51 -23.63 0.86
C PRO A 283 2.09 -23.30 1.34
N SER A 284 1.10 -23.98 0.79
CA SER A 284 -0.26 -23.95 1.32
C SER A 284 -0.47 -25.14 2.23
N TRP A 285 -0.87 -24.87 3.47
CA TRP A 285 -1.17 -25.91 4.45
C TRP A 285 -2.64 -25.89 4.81
N THR A 286 -3.26 -27.06 4.89
CA THR A 286 -4.59 -27.16 5.48
C THR A 286 -4.54 -26.77 6.96
N PRO A 287 -5.68 -26.38 7.58
CA PRO A 287 -5.72 -26.08 9.01
C PRO A 287 -5.17 -27.23 9.89
N GLN A 288 -5.37 -28.48 9.46
CA GLN A 288 -4.87 -29.67 10.14
C GLN A 288 -3.34 -29.79 10.01
N GLN A 289 -2.81 -29.64 8.79
CA GLN A 289 -1.36 -29.67 8.55
C GLN A 289 -0.62 -28.55 9.27
N ARG A 290 -1.18 -27.34 9.37
CA ARG A 290 -0.56 -26.24 10.13
C ARG A 290 -0.40 -26.59 11.60
N THR A 291 -1.42 -27.17 12.21
CA THR A 291 -1.38 -27.57 13.62
C THR A 291 -0.32 -28.65 13.85
N GLU A 292 -0.21 -29.63 12.94
CA GLU A 292 0.83 -30.66 13.05
C GLU A 292 2.25 -30.12 12.86
N VAL A 293 2.47 -29.26 11.86
CA VAL A 293 3.78 -28.62 11.63
C VAL A 293 4.14 -27.70 12.80
N ALA A 294 3.19 -26.90 13.30
CA ALA A 294 3.38 -26.05 14.47
C ALA A 294 3.73 -26.87 15.72
N ARG A 295 3.03 -27.99 15.96
CA ARG A 295 3.33 -28.91 17.06
C ARG A 295 4.74 -29.49 16.95
N THR A 296 5.13 -29.95 15.76
CA THR A 296 6.44 -30.56 15.52
C THR A 296 7.58 -29.56 15.75
N LEU A 297 7.39 -28.31 15.33
CA LEU A 297 8.36 -27.23 15.51
C LEU A 297 8.39 -26.69 16.96
N ALA A 298 7.25 -26.67 17.66
CA ALA A 298 7.12 -26.11 19.01
C ALA A 298 7.63 -27.04 20.12
N ALA A 299 7.61 -28.36 19.90
CA ALA A 299 8.00 -29.34 20.90
C ALA A 299 8.77 -30.51 20.27
N PRO A 300 9.99 -30.29 19.75
CA PRO A 300 10.78 -31.32 19.07
C PRO A 300 11.26 -32.44 20.01
N VAL A 301 11.26 -32.22 21.33
CA VAL A 301 11.67 -33.21 22.32
C VAL A 301 10.60 -33.34 23.41
N ALA A 302 9.86 -34.44 23.38
CA ALA A 302 8.95 -34.79 24.47
C ALA A 302 9.77 -35.34 25.65
N LEU A 303 9.65 -34.69 26.81
CA LEU A 303 10.21 -35.23 28.06
C LEU A 303 9.21 -36.24 28.63
N ASP A 304 9.53 -37.53 28.56
CA ASP A 304 8.79 -38.56 29.30
C ASP A 304 9.25 -38.55 30.77
N ILE A 305 8.45 -37.94 31.65
CA ILE A 305 8.74 -37.89 33.09
C ILE A 305 7.90 -38.97 33.77
N GLN A 306 8.49 -40.15 33.95
CA GLN A 306 7.89 -41.22 34.74
C GLN A 306 8.30 -41.12 36.20
N THR A 307 7.40 -40.61 37.05
CA THR A 307 7.61 -40.55 38.50
C THR A 307 7.16 -41.88 39.12
N HIS A 308 8.14 -42.71 39.50
CA HIS A 308 7.87 -44.09 39.93
C HIS A 308 7.22 -44.19 41.33
N ASN A 309 7.48 -43.23 42.23
CA ASN A 309 6.91 -43.19 43.58
C ASN A 309 6.55 -41.74 43.96
N PRO A 310 5.36 -41.25 43.58
CA PRO A 310 4.95 -39.88 43.87
C PRO A 310 4.56 -39.69 45.34
N ALA A 311 5.04 -38.62 45.96
CA ALA A 311 4.49 -38.12 47.22
C ALA A 311 3.23 -37.31 46.91
N ALA A 312 2.07 -37.77 47.37
CA ALA A 312 0.77 -37.18 47.02
C ALA A 312 0.61 -35.74 47.53
N THR A 313 1.26 -35.40 48.66
CA THR A 313 1.21 -34.06 49.25
C THR A 313 2.60 -33.62 49.70
N PHE A 314 2.76 -32.30 49.87
CA PHE A 314 3.97 -31.73 50.47
C PHE A 314 4.24 -32.36 51.85
N GLY A 315 3.21 -32.52 52.69
CA GLY A 315 3.33 -33.16 54.00
C GLY A 315 3.84 -34.61 53.95
N THR A 316 3.43 -35.41 52.94
CA THR A 316 3.94 -36.79 52.77
C THR A 316 5.43 -36.79 52.45
N GLY A 317 5.91 -35.81 51.68
CA GLY A 317 7.33 -35.68 51.32
C GLY A 317 8.23 -35.35 52.53
N PHE A 318 7.71 -34.58 53.50
CA PHE A 318 8.46 -34.15 54.68
C PHE A 318 8.32 -35.07 55.90
N ALA A 319 7.31 -35.94 55.95
CA ALA A 319 7.08 -36.85 57.07
C ALA A 319 8.29 -37.71 57.48
N PRO A 320 9.10 -38.27 56.56
CA PRO A 320 10.31 -39.01 56.90
C PRO A 320 11.33 -38.24 57.75
N PHE A 321 11.30 -36.90 57.73
CA PHE A 321 12.18 -36.06 58.52
C PHE A 321 11.61 -35.70 59.89
N PHE A 322 10.34 -35.28 59.93
CA PHE A 322 9.73 -34.82 61.18
C PHE A 322 9.42 -35.97 62.15
N LEU A 323 9.13 -37.18 61.66
CA LEU A 323 8.84 -38.32 62.52
C LEU A 323 10.06 -38.73 63.37
N PRO A 324 11.27 -38.97 62.81
CA PRO A 324 12.44 -39.25 63.63
C PRO A 324 12.85 -38.06 64.52
N LEU A 325 12.64 -36.82 64.06
CA LEU A 325 12.96 -35.63 64.83
C LEU A 325 12.15 -35.58 66.12
N ALA A 326 10.83 -35.83 66.03
CA ALA A 326 9.95 -35.92 67.18
C ALA A 326 10.35 -37.07 68.12
N LEU A 327 10.80 -38.21 67.58
CA LEU A 327 11.28 -39.34 68.38
C LEU A 327 12.57 -39.04 69.13
N PHE A 328 13.53 -38.36 68.49
CA PHE A 328 14.78 -37.97 69.14
C PHE A 328 14.53 -37.01 70.30
N ILE A 329 13.69 -36.00 70.08
CA ILE A 329 13.30 -35.03 71.12
C ILE A 329 12.56 -35.74 72.26
N GLY A 330 11.63 -36.65 71.96
CA GLY A 330 10.94 -37.44 72.99
C GLY A 330 11.90 -38.30 73.81
N ALA A 331 12.86 -38.98 73.17
CA ALA A 331 13.88 -39.76 73.86
C ALA A 331 14.78 -38.89 74.77
N LEU A 332 15.11 -37.67 74.34
CA LEU A 332 15.83 -36.69 75.15
C LEU A 332 15.02 -36.32 76.42
N ILE A 333 13.74 -36.00 76.26
CA ILE A 333 12.85 -35.64 77.38
C ILE A 333 12.70 -36.81 78.36
N ILE A 334 12.58 -38.04 77.88
CA ILE A 334 12.48 -39.24 78.73
C ILE A 334 13.71 -39.39 79.62
N TRP A 335 14.92 -39.17 79.10
CA TRP A 335 16.14 -39.18 79.91
C TRP A 335 16.36 -37.89 80.72
N MET A 336 15.56 -36.86 80.48
CA MET A 336 15.50 -35.70 81.36
C MET A 336 14.69 -36.00 82.62
N LEU A 337 13.64 -36.82 82.49
CA LEU A 337 12.72 -37.22 83.57
C LEU A 337 13.18 -38.47 84.33
N LEU A 338 13.68 -39.47 83.61
CA LEU A 338 14.20 -40.72 84.18
C LEU A 338 15.71 -40.64 84.37
N LYS A 339 16.23 -41.41 85.34
CA LYS A 339 17.68 -41.54 85.54
C LYS A 339 18.27 -42.51 84.49
N PRO A 340 19.22 -42.06 83.63
CA PRO A 340 19.86 -42.88 82.58
C PRO A 340 20.44 -44.20 83.06
N LEU A 341 21.02 -44.19 84.25
CA LEU A 341 21.52 -45.37 84.96
C LEU A 341 21.02 -45.32 86.39
N GLN A 342 20.36 -46.38 86.83
CA GLN A 342 19.94 -46.51 88.23
C GLN A 342 21.14 -46.85 89.11
N SER A 343 21.36 -46.11 90.19
CA SER A 343 22.49 -46.34 91.11
C SER A 343 22.34 -47.63 91.92
N ARG A 344 21.11 -48.07 92.23
CA ARG A 344 20.85 -49.23 93.12
C ARG A 344 21.31 -50.58 92.53
N PRO A 345 21.05 -50.91 91.25
CA PRO A 345 21.52 -52.17 90.65
C PRO A 345 23.04 -52.22 90.40
N VAL A 346 23.71 -51.07 90.25
CA VAL A 346 25.17 -50.97 90.10
C VAL A 346 25.86 -51.38 91.40
N VAL A 347 25.32 -50.95 92.53
CA VAL A 347 25.85 -51.22 93.88
C VAL A 347 25.64 -52.69 94.30
N ASN A 348 24.54 -53.32 93.86
CA ASN A 348 24.23 -54.72 94.18
C ASN A 348 24.99 -55.76 93.32
N GLY A 349 26.00 -55.35 92.54
CA GLY A 349 26.89 -56.27 91.80
C GLY A 349 26.31 -56.96 90.55
N LEU A 350 25.05 -56.69 90.17
CA LEU A 350 24.40 -57.24 88.96
C LEU A 350 25.23 -56.93 87.71
N GLY A 351 25.36 -57.82 86.73
CA GLY A 351 26.16 -57.58 85.52
C GLY A 351 25.79 -56.27 84.79
N ALA A 352 26.79 -55.52 84.30
CA ALA A 352 26.59 -54.16 83.77
C ALA A 352 25.57 -54.06 82.63
N LEU A 353 25.50 -55.08 81.77
CA LEU A 353 24.50 -55.15 80.70
C LEU A 353 23.08 -55.26 81.27
N ARG A 354 22.87 -56.01 82.35
CA ARG A 354 21.57 -56.13 83.00
C ARG A 354 21.13 -54.81 83.65
N VAL A 355 22.06 -54.00 84.17
CA VAL A 355 21.77 -52.67 84.72
C VAL A 355 21.30 -51.68 83.64
N VAL A 356 22.02 -51.66 82.50
CA VAL A 356 21.67 -50.83 81.36
C VAL A 356 20.30 -51.23 80.82
N LEU A 357 20.08 -52.53 80.60
CA LEU A 357 18.79 -53.05 80.13
C LEU A 357 17.65 -52.78 81.13
N ALA A 358 17.90 -52.90 82.43
CA ALA A 358 16.89 -52.60 83.46
C ALA A 358 16.47 -51.12 83.47
N SER A 359 17.40 -50.21 83.17
CA SER A 359 17.11 -48.77 83.05
C SER A 359 16.49 -48.42 81.68
N TYR A 360 16.85 -49.18 80.64
CA TYR A 360 16.38 -48.99 79.26
C TYR A 360 14.94 -49.49 79.05
N TRP A 361 14.54 -50.61 79.67
CA TRP A 361 13.22 -51.23 79.45
C TRP A 361 12.03 -50.32 79.81
N PRO A 362 11.98 -49.63 80.97
CA PRO A 362 10.88 -48.72 81.29
C PRO A 362 10.80 -47.54 80.32
N ALA A 363 11.95 -47.00 79.91
CA ALA A 363 12.02 -45.91 78.95
C ALA A 363 11.57 -46.36 77.55
N LEU A 364 11.91 -47.60 77.14
CA LEU A 364 11.46 -48.19 75.88
C LEU A 364 9.94 -48.35 75.81
N LEU A 365 9.27 -48.70 76.93
CA LEU A 365 7.81 -48.78 76.99
C LEU A 365 7.16 -47.40 76.81
N ILE A 366 7.72 -46.34 77.40
CA ILE A 366 7.22 -44.96 77.20
C ILE A 366 7.39 -44.55 75.74
N VAL A 367 8.56 -44.83 75.15
CA VAL A 367 8.83 -44.56 73.74
C VAL A 367 7.91 -45.35 72.81
N PHE A 368 7.59 -46.62 73.15
CA PHE A 368 6.63 -47.42 72.40
C PHE A 368 5.26 -46.72 72.35
N CYS A 369 4.76 -46.27 73.50
CA CYS A 369 3.53 -45.48 73.57
C CYS A 369 3.64 -44.18 72.75
N GLN A 370 4.76 -43.47 72.82
CA GLN A 370 5.01 -42.27 72.03
C GLN A 370 4.92 -42.55 70.52
N VAL A 371 5.56 -43.62 70.03
CA VAL A 371 5.53 -44.00 68.60
C VAL A 371 4.10 -44.30 68.16
N VAL A 372 3.35 -45.07 68.94
CA VAL A 372 1.95 -45.40 68.63
C VAL A 372 1.08 -44.14 68.55
N VAL A 373 1.13 -43.29 69.59
CA VAL A 373 0.35 -42.04 69.63
C VAL A 373 0.74 -41.11 68.48
N MET A 374 2.03 -40.89 68.26
CA MET A 374 2.54 -40.06 67.17
C MET A 374 2.07 -40.56 65.81
N TYR A 375 2.20 -41.87 65.55
CA TYR A 375 1.82 -42.44 64.25
C TYR A 375 0.31 -42.35 64.02
N VAL A 376 -0.52 -42.62 65.04
CA VAL A 376 -1.98 -42.47 64.95
C VAL A 376 -2.36 -41.01 64.63
N VAL A 377 -1.77 -40.03 65.32
CA VAL A 377 -2.03 -38.60 65.07
C VAL A 377 -1.60 -38.19 63.67
N VAL A 378 -0.45 -38.65 63.19
CA VAL A 378 0.04 -38.29 61.86
C VAL A 378 -0.74 -39.00 60.76
N HIS A 379 -1.15 -40.26 60.97
CA HIS A 379 -1.96 -41.02 60.02
C HIS A 379 -3.38 -40.46 59.89
N PHE A 380 -4.09 -40.26 61.01
CA PHE A 380 -5.49 -39.82 61.00
C PHE A 380 -5.66 -38.30 61.06
N GLY A 381 -4.83 -37.58 61.80
CA GLY A 381 -4.94 -36.12 61.96
C GLY A 381 -4.30 -35.33 60.83
N VAL A 382 -3.11 -35.75 60.37
CA VAL A 382 -2.39 -35.10 59.26
C VAL A 382 -2.72 -35.73 57.90
N GLY A 383 -3.31 -36.93 57.89
CA GLY A 383 -3.68 -37.64 56.67
C GLY A 383 -2.52 -38.35 55.97
N LEU A 384 -1.46 -38.72 56.72
CA LEU A 384 -0.31 -39.44 56.15
C LEU A 384 -0.70 -40.88 55.78
N GLN A 385 -0.84 -41.18 54.50
CA GLN A 385 -1.03 -42.54 54.00
C GLN A 385 0.31 -43.18 53.62
N ALA A 386 0.94 -43.87 54.58
CA ALA A 386 2.15 -44.63 54.30
C ALA A 386 1.84 -45.86 53.42
N LYS A 387 2.66 -46.11 52.41
CA LYS A 387 2.53 -47.29 51.52
C LYS A 387 2.64 -48.61 52.30
N TYR A 388 3.54 -48.67 53.29
CA TYR A 388 3.74 -49.83 54.16
C TYR A 388 3.52 -49.45 55.63
N PRO A 389 2.27 -49.36 56.11
CA PRO A 389 1.96 -48.78 57.43
C PRO A 389 2.52 -49.60 58.60
N LEU A 390 2.37 -50.93 58.58
CA LEU A 390 2.91 -51.79 59.66
C LEU A 390 4.44 -51.74 59.71
N ALA A 391 5.09 -51.79 58.56
CA ALA A 391 6.56 -51.71 58.48
C ALA A 391 7.07 -50.33 58.92
N THR A 392 6.32 -49.26 58.63
CA THR A 392 6.63 -47.90 59.09
C THR A 392 6.62 -47.83 60.62
N VAL A 393 5.60 -48.38 61.29
CA VAL A 393 5.53 -48.41 62.76
C VAL A 393 6.68 -49.24 63.36
N ALA A 394 6.96 -50.43 62.81
CA ALA A 394 8.06 -51.26 63.27
C ALA A 394 9.42 -50.56 63.12
N PHE A 395 9.63 -49.87 61.99
CA PHE A 395 10.85 -49.08 61.76
C PHE A 395 10.95 -47.87 62.69
N LEU A 396 9.84 -47.17 62.97
CA LEU A 396 9.81 -46.09 63.95
C LEU A 396 10.18 -46.57 65.35
N LEU A 397 9.74 -47.77 65.76
CA LEU A 397 10.15 -48.37 67.03
C LEU A 397 11.66 -48.66 67.08
N LEU A 398 12.23 -49.16 65.99
CA LEU A 398 13.68 -49.36 65.88
C LEU A 398 14.44 -48.02 65.98
N VAL A 399 14.02 -47.01 65.23
CA VAL A 399 14.59 -45.65 65.29
C VAL A 399 14.52 -45.09 66.70
N ALA A 400 13.35 -45.17 67.33
CA ALA A 400 13.13 -44.60 68.65
C ALA A 400 13.94 -45.33 69.74
N GLY A 401 14.03 -46.66 69.68
CA GLY A 401 14.91 -47.43 70.55
C GLY A 401 16.39 -47.09 70.33
N THR A 402 16.81 -46.95 69.07
CA THR A 402 18.19 -46.56 68.72
C THR A 402 18.54 -45.19 69.31
N PHE A 403 17.67 -44.20 69.16
CA PHE A 403 17.87 -42.87 69.74
C PHE A 403 17.85 -42.90 71.26
N LEU A 404 16.94 -43.67 71.87
CA LEU A 404 16.92 -43.85 73.31
C LEU A 404 18.24 -44.43 73.85
N ALA A 405 18.80 -45.44 73.19
CA ALA A 405 20.07 -46.06 73.58
C ALA A 405 21.26 -45.12 73.34
N LEU A 406 21.25 -44.38 72.23
CA LEU A 406 22.30 -43.42 71.90
C LEU A 406 22.38 -42.30 72.95
N ILE A 407 21.23 -41.74 73.33
CA ILE A 407 21.16 -40.71 74.37
C ILE A 407 21.55 -41.29 75.73
N GLN A 408 21.16 -42.53 76.03
CA GLN A 408 21.62 -43.23 77.23
C GLN A 408 23.16 -43.35 77.25
N ALA A 409 23.77 -43.66 76.11
CA ALA A 409 25.23 -43.78 75.98
C ALA A 409 25.93 -42.44 76.21
N PHE A 410 25.44 -41.33 75.64
CA PHE A 410 26.00 -40.00 75.90
C PHE A 410 25.91 -39.62 77.38
N ASN A 411 24.77 -39.86 78.01
CA ASN A 411 24.59 -39.58 79.43
C ASN A 411 25.45 -40.49 80.33
N ALA A 412 25.67 -41.74 79.93
CA ALA A 412 26.52 -42.67 80.65
C ALA A 412 28.01 -42.33 80.51
N LEU A 413 28.46 -41.91 79.33
CA LEU A 413 29.87 -41.60 79.05
C LEU A 413 30.32 -40.25 79.61
N PHE A 414 29.50 -39.22 79.47
CA PHE A 414 29.84 -37.84 79.83
C PHE A 414 29.21 -37.37 81.15
N GLY A 415 28.35 -38.20 81.77
CA GLY A 415 27.53 -37.81 82.90
C GLY A 415 26.27 -37.06 82.47
N VAL A 416 25.29 -36.94 83.37
CA VAL A 416 23.95 -36.44 83.04
C VAL A 416 23.94 -34.97 82.60
N SER A 417 24.75 -34.11 83.23
CA SER A 417 24.77 -32.67 82.90
C SER A 417 25.43 -32.38 81.55
N VAL A 418 26.61 -32.95 81.30
CA VAL A 418 27.34 -32.74 80.04
C VAL A 418 26.71 -33.55 78.90
N GLY A 419 26.24 -34.76 79.18
CA GLY A 419 25.57 -35.63 78.21
C GLY A 419 24.33 -35.00 77.57
N ARG A 420 23.58 -34.18 78.33
CA ARG A 420 22.45 -33.40 77.80
C ARG A 420 22.89 -32.35 76.78
N VAL A 421 23.94 -31.59 77.08
CA VAL A 421 24.49 -30.57 76.15
C VAL A 421 25.03 -31.24 74.89
N VAL A 422 25.76 -32.35 75.04
CA VAL A 422 26.27 -33.14 73.91
C VAL A 422 25.12 -33.67 73.05
N THR A 423 24.06 -34.19 73.67
CA THR A 423 22.86 -34.68 72.95
C THR A 423 22.18 -33.56 72.16
N LEU A 424 22.06 -32.35 72.74
CA LEU A 424 21.46 -31.20 72.07
C LEU A 424 22.32 -30.70 70.90
N ALA A 425 23.65 -30.62 71.09
CA ALA A 425 24.58 -30.27 70.03
C ALA A 425 24.54 -31.30 68.89
N PHE A 426 24.44 -32.58 69.24
CA PHE A 426 24.29 -33.66 68.27
C PHE A 426 22.98 -33.50 67.49
N LEU A 427 21.84 -33.25 68.16
CA LEU A 427 20.55 -32.98 67.50
C LEU A 427 20.64 -31.83 66.47
N MET A 428 21.30 -30.72 66.83
CA MET A 428 21.49 -29.61 65.89
C MET A 428 22.28 -30.01 64.64
N LEU A 429 23.31 -30.84 64.82
CA LEU A 429 24.10 -31.40 63.72
C LEU A 429 23.25 -32.33 62.85
N GLN A 430 22.44 -33.19 63.48
CA GLN A 430 21.56 -34.12 62.76
C GLN A 430 20.51 -33.39 61.90
N LEU A 431 19.98 -32.27 62.39
CA LEU A 431 18.96 -31.50 61.69
C LEU A 431 19.43 -31.05 60.29
N VAL A 432 20.70 -30.68 60.17
CA VAL A 432 21.31 -30.21 58.93
C VAL A 432 21.87 -31.37 58.10
N SER A 433 22.42 -32.39 58.76
CA SER A 433 23.10 -33.52 58.14
C SER A 433 22.16 -34.58 57.57
N ALA A 434 20.94 -34.75 58.09
CA ALA A 434 20.09 -35.91 57.78
C ALA A 434 19.44 -35.94 56.37
N GLY A 435 19.52 -34.87 55.57
CA GLY A 435 18.97 -34.85 54.20
C GLY A 435 17.44 -34.95 54.11
N GLY A 436 16.74 -34.43 55.12
CA GLY A 436 15.28 -34.51 55.22
C GLY A 436 14.53 -33.51 54.36
N ILE A 437 14.92 -32.24 54.42
CA ILE A 437 14.22 -31.12 53.76
C ILE A 437 14.71 -30.94 52.32
N TYR A 438 16.02 -31.07 52.13
CA TYR A 438 16.68 -30.98 50.84
C TYR A 438 17.64 -32.16 50.66
N PRO A 439 17.94 -32.55 49.41
CA PRO A 439 19.00 -33.50 49.13
C PRO A 439 20.33 -33.03 49.75
N VAL A 440 21.10 -33.96 50.31
CA VAL A 440 22.34 -33.62 51.01
C VAL A 440 23.38 -32.99 50.10
N GLU A 441 23.31 -33.28 48.81
CA GLU A 441 24.15 -32.73 47.75
C GLU A 441 24.02 -31.20 47.65
N THR A 442 22.90 -30.63 48.13
CA THR A 442 22.67 -29.18 48.16
C THR A 442 23.13 -28.51 49.47
N THR A 443 23.59 -29.27 50.47
CA THR A 443 24.09 -28.74 51.75
C THR A 443 25.59 -28.43 51.68
N ALA A 444 26.15 -27.70 52.65
CA ALA A 444 27.59 -27.38 52.67
C ALA A 444 28.46 -28.63 52.90
N LYS A 445 29.67 -28.64 52.30
CA LYS A 445 30.61 -29.78 52.33
C LYS A 445 30.83 -30.43 53.71
N PRO A 446 30.97 -29.69 54.84
CA PRO A 446 31.14 -30.31 56.15
C PRO A 446 29.98 -31.24 56.55
N PHE A 447 28.74 -30.88 56.22
CA PHE A 447 27.56 -31.68 56.54
C PHE A 447 27.41 -32.88 55.60
N GLN A 448 27.87 -32.77 54.35
CA GLN A 448 27.91 -33.90 53.41
C GLN A 448 28.83 -35.03 53.91
N ILE A 449 29.94 -34.68 54.57
CA ILE A 449 30.89 -35.64 55.14
C ILE A 449 30.31 -36.32 56.39
N LEU A 450 29.52 -35.59 57.19
CA LEU A 450 28.86 -36.12 58.40
C LEU A 450 27.62 -36.97 58.09
N HIS A 451 27.00 -36.76 56.94
CA HIS A 451 25.77 -37.45 56.51
C HIS A 451 25.79 -38.98 56.67
N PRO A 452 26.85 -39.71 56.26
CA PRO A 452 26.87 -41.17 56.38
C PRO A 452 27.07 -41.68 57.82
N VAL A 453 27.50 -40.85 58.75
CA VAL A 453 27.73 -41.26 60.15
C VAL A 453 26.50 -40.94 61.01
N ASP A 454 25.64 -40.04 60.55
CA ASP A 454 24.47 -39.60 61.27
C ASP A 454 23.34 -40.66 61.27
N PRO A 455 22.91 -41.19 62.43
CA PRO A 455 21.82 -42.17 62.49
C PRO A 455 20.48 -41.58 62.02
N MET A 456 20.28 -40.26 62.07
CA MET A 456 19.08 -39.58 61.59
C MET A 456 18.95 -39.71 60.06
N THR A 457 20.06 -39.66 59.31
CA THR A 457 20.09 -39.94 57.86
C THR A 457 19.41 -41.25 57.50
N TYR A 458 19.73 -42.30 58.25
CA TYR A 458 19.20 -43.65 58.00
C TYR A 458 17.74 -43.76 58.40
N ALA A 459 17.34 -43.07 59.48
CA ALA A 459 15.93 -42.96 59.85
C ALA A 459 15.10 -42.26 58.75
N VAL A 460 15.59 -41.15 58.20
CA VAL A 460 14.94 -40.40 57.11
C VAL A 460 14.85 -41.26 55.84
N ASN A 461 15.96 -41.87 55.42
CA ASN A 461 16.01 -42.66 54.20
C ASN A 461 15.14 -43.91 54.27
N GLY A 462 15.15 -44.62 55.40
CA GLY A 462 14.29 -45.79 55.62
C GLY A 462 12.81 -45.42 55.62
N LEU A 463 12.44 -44.36 56.33
CA LEU A 463 11.05 -43.88 56.33
C LEU A 463 10.59 -43.40 54.96
N ARG A 464 11.45 -42.78 54.15
CA ARG A 464 11.11 -42.35 52.79
C ARG A 464 10.66 -43.55 51.93
N GLN A 465 11.32 -44.70 52.08
CA GLN A 465 10.95 -45.93 51.36
C GLN A 465 9.67 -46.57 51.87
N LEU A 466 9.41 -46.49 53.17
CA LEU A 466 8.24 -47.09 53.78
C LEU A 466 6.97 -46.24 53.59
N ILE A 467 7.12 -44.91 53.61
CA ILE A 467 6.03 -43.94 53.47
C ILE A 467 5.68 -43.73 52.00
N VAL A 468 6.65 -43.38 51.14
CA VAL A 468 6.42 -43.03 49.73
C VAL A 468 6.50 -44.27 48.82
N GLY A 469 7.28 -45.28 49.22
CA GLY A 469 7.52 -46.50 48.44
C GLY A 469 8.92 -46.56 47.83
N GLY A 470 9.17 -47.62 47.05
CA GLY A 470 10.48 -47.87 46.44
C GLY A 470 11.46 -48.48 47.43
N ILE A 471 11.11 -49.64 47.99
CA ILE A 471 12.02 -50.42 48.86
C ILE A 471 13.22 -50.86 48.02
N ASP A 472 14.41 -50.42 48.41
CA ASP A 472 15.68 -50.83 47.81
C ASP A 472 16.71 -51.18 48.90
N SER A 473 17.99 -51.29 48.52
CA SER A 473 19.07 -51.62 49.47
C SER A 473 19.21 -50.62 50.62
N ARG A 474 18.79 -49.35 50.45
CA ARG A 474 18.93 -48.29 51.46
C ARG A 474 18.05 -48.54 52.69
N LEU A 475 16.87 -49.16 52.58
CA LEU A 475 16.09 -49.56 53.76
C LEU A 475 16.85 -50.60 54.59
N TRP A 476 17.41 -51.61 53.94
CA TRP A 476 18.17 -52.66 54.62
C TRP A 476 19.45 -52.13 55.25
N ILE A 477 20.16 -51.24 54.55
CA ILE A 477 21.32 -50.52 55.09
C ILE A 477 20.88 -49.69 56.30
N ALA A 478 19.77 -48.97 56.22
CA ALA A 478 19.27 -48.17 57.33
C ALA A 478 18.94 -49.02 58.56
N ILE A 479 18.27 -50.16 58.38
CA ILE A 479 17.98 -51.11 59.46
C ILE A 479 19.28 -51.63 60.08
N ALA A 480 20.24 -52.06 59.26
CA ALA A 480 21.51 -52.61 59.72
C ALA A 480 22.34 -51.57 60.50
N VAL A 481 22.43 -50.34 59.99
CA VAL A 481 23.16 -49.25 60.66
C VAL A 481 22.48 -48.86 61.97
N LEU A 482 21.15 -48.71 61.99
CA LEU A 482 20.42 -48.38 63.23
C LEU A 482 20.56 -49.48 64.28
N LEU A 483 20.46 -50.76 63.90
CA LEU A 483 20.74 -51.88 64.81
C LEU A 483 22.19 -51.87 65.30
N GLY A 484 23.15 -51.57 64.43
CA GLY A 484 24.55 -51.41 64.79
C GLY A 484 24.75 -50.29 65.82
N VAL A 485 24.17 -49.11 65.57
CA VAL A 485 24.21 -47.96 66.49
C VAL A 485 23.54 -48.30 67.82
N LEU A 486 22.40 -48.99 67.81
CA LEU A 486 21.71 -49.46 69.02
C LEU A 486 22.62 -50.37 69.86
N VAL A 487 23.21 -51.40 69.25
CA VAL A 487 24.10 -52.35 69.93
C VAL A 487 25.35 -51.65 70.46
N VAL A 488 26.00 -50.80 69.66
CA VAL A 488 27.18 -50.02 70.06
C VAL A 488 26.84 -49.09 71.22
N SER A 489 25.68 -48.43 71.19
CA SER A 489 25.25 -47.51 72.25
C SER A 489 24.95 -48.24 73.57
N LEU A 490 24.31 -49.41 73.51
CA LEU A 490 24.10 -50.25 74.69
C LEU A 490 25.41 -50.81 75.24
N ALA A 491 26.35 -51.18 74.37
CA ALA A 491 27.69 -51.63 74.76
C ALA A 491 28.49 -50.50 75.41
N ALA A 492 28.46 -49.29 74.85
CA ALA A 492 29.10 -48.10 75.40
C ALA A 492 28.51 -47.73 76.77
N SER A 493 27.18 -47.77 76.91
CA SER A 493 26.49 -47.59 78.19
C SER A 493 26.90 -48.65 79.21
N SER A 494 27.04 -49.90 78.77
CA SER A 494 27.43 -51.03 79.64
C SER A 494 28.89 -50.91 80.09
N TRP A 495 29.77 -50.44 79.21
CA TRP A 495 31.17 -50.17 79.52
C TRP A 495 31.31 -49.01 80.51
N ALA A 496 30.59 -47.90 80.28
CA ALA A 496 30.52 -46.78 81.22
C ALA A 496 30.01 -47.24 82.59
N ALA A 497 28.94 -48.04 82.63
CA ALA A 497 28.40 -48.61 83.88
C ALA A 497 29.35 -49.60 84.57
N ARG A 498 30.32 -50.20 83.87
CA ARG A 498 31.43 -50.96 84.50
C ARG A 498 32.49 -50.03 85.07
N ARG A 499 32.90 -49.01 84.31
CA ARG A 499 33.86 -48.00 84.75
C ARG A 499 33.40 -47.31 86.03
N ASP A 500 32.12 -46.96 86.12
CA ASP A 500 31.52 -46.30 87.27
C ASP A 500 31.42 -47.15 88.56
N ARG A 501 31.78 -48.44 88.52
CA ARG A 501 31.83 -49.31 89.72
C ARG A 501 33.03 -49.07 90.61
N GLN A 502 34.09 -48.46 90.08
CA GLN A 502 35.27 -48.11 90.86
C GLN A 502 34.98 -46.78 91.57
N TYR A 503 34.66 -46.84 92.85
CA TYR A 503 34.46 -45.64 93.67
C TYR A 503 35.80 -44.89 93.79
N THR A 504 35.87 -43.70 93.21
CA THR A 504 36.93 -42.73 93.51
C THR A 504 36.68 -42.12 94.90
N MET A 505 37.74 -41.69 95.60
CA MET A 505 37.64 -41.15 96.96
C MET A 505 36.66 -39.97 97.07
N ASP A 506 36.49 -39.18 96.01
CA ASP A 506 35.54 -38.07 95.93
C ASP A 506 34.05 -38.49 96.03
N ARG A 507 33.72 -39.76 95.72
CA ARG A 507 32.35 -40.29 95.88
C ARG A 507 32.08 -40.88 97.26
N LEU A 508 33.12 -41.20 98.04
CA LEU A 508 33.01 -41.68 99.42
C LEU A 508 32.89 -40.52 100.43
N HIS A 509 33.44 -39.36 100.08
CA HIS A 509 33.23 -38.10 100.80
C HIS A 509 32.60 -37.07 99.85
N PRO A 510 31.26 -37.05 99.72
CA PRO A 510 30.62 -35.96 98.99
C PRO A 510 30.99 -34.63 99.68
N PRO A 511 31.52 -33.63 98.95
CA PRO A 511 31.66 -32.30 99.53
C PRO A 511 30.27 -31.84 99.96
N ILE A 512 30.18 -31.32 101.19
CA ILE A 512 28.94 -30.75 101.71
C ILE A 512 28.56 -29.59 100.79
N GLU A 513 27.54 -29.76 99.97
CA GLU A 513 26.92 -28.67 99.20
C GLU A 513 26.23 -27.74 100.21
N VAL A 514 26.62 -26.45 100.20
CA VAL A 514 25.96 -25.36 100.95
C VAL A 514 24.79 -24.83 100.13
#